data_AF-A0A061P305-F1
#
_entry.id   AF-A0A061P305-F1
#
_cell.length_a   1.000
_cell.length_b   1.000
_cell.length_c   1.000
_cell.angle_alpha   90.00
_cell.angle_beta   90.00
_cell.angle_gamma   90.00
#
_symmetry.space_group_name_H-M   'P 1'
#
loop_
_entity.id
_entity.type
_entity.pdbx_description
1 polymer ?
#
loop_
_entity_poly.entity_id
_entity_poly.type
_entity_poly.pdbx_seq_one_letter_code
_entity_poly.pdbx_strand_id
1 'polypeptide(L)'
;MKGQWTLILGLIAALLISIFAVINVDSVTVDFMFATTQVPLILIILGSVLMGGVIVGAVGMLKVYKLQQEIRRLKKSQQEGRQVSDHPDPKDQTSEIEHSDTD
;
A
#
# COMPACT_ATOMS: atom_id res chain seq x y z
N MET A 1 -1.40 0.99 23.10
CA MET A 1 -0.03 1.28 23.57
C MET A 1 1.04 1.31 22.46
N LYS A 2 0.80 0.79 21.23
CA LYS A 2 1.83 0.65 20.18
C LYS A 2 2.29 1.97 19.52
N GLY A 3 1.42 2.98 19.41
CA GLY A 3 1.77 4.26 18.76
C GLY A 3 2.68 5.17 19.59
N GLN A 4 2.62 5.08 20.92
CA GLN A 4 3.50 5.86 21.81
C GLN A 4 4.96 5.43 21.68
N TRP A 5 5.20 4.12 21.54
CA TRP A 5 6.54 3.58 21.29
C TRP A 5 7.12 4.09 19.97
N THR A 6 6.32 4.21 18.91
CA THR A 6 6.77 4.77 17.63
C THR A 6 7.21 6.24 17.77
N LEU A 7 6.48 7.05 18.54
CA LEU A 7 6.86 8.44 18.80
C LEU A 7 8.20 8.54 19.54
N ILE A 8 8.38 7.73 20.58
CA ILE A 8 9.61 7.70 21.39
C ILE A 8 10.80 7.25 20.53
N LEU A 9 10.62 6.20 19.72
CA LEU A 9 11.66 5.72 18.80
C LEU A 9 12.00 6.78 17.73
N GLY A 10 10.98 7.46 17.20
CA GLY A 10 11.16 8.55 16.25
C GLY A 10 11.93 9.72 16.84
N LEU A 11 11.66 10.09 18.10
CA LEU A 11 12.40 11.13 18.80
C LEU A 11 13.87 10.75 19.00
N ILE A 12 14.13 9.52 19.44
CA ILE A 12 15.50 9.00 19.60
C ILE A 12 16.24 9.00 18.26
N ALA A 13 15.58 8.54 17.18
CA ALA A 13 16.16 8.56 15.85
C ALA A 13 16.46 9.99 15.37
N ALA A 14 15.55 10.94 15.59
CA ALA A 14 15.76 12.34 15.24
C ALA A 14 16.95 12.95 16.00
N LEU A 15 17.10 12.62 17.29
CA LEU A 15 18.24 13.03 18.10
C LEU A 15 19.56 12.47 17.52
N LEU A 16 19.61 11.19 17.19
CA LEU A 16 20.78 10.54 16.60
C LEU A 16 21.15 11.17 15.24
N ILE A 17 20.17 11.41 14.38
CA ILE A 17 20.38 12.09 13.08
C ILE A 17 20.91 13.50 13.29
N SER A 18 20.36 14.24 14.27
CA SER A 18 20.82 15.60 14.59
C SER A 18 22.26 15.62 15.07
N ILE A 19 22.66 14.68 15.94
CA ILE A 19 24.05 14.56 16.40
C ILE A 19 24.97 14.26 15.22
N PHE A 20 24.58 13.30 14.37
CA PHE A 20 25.35 12.94 13.19
C PHE A 20 25.51 14.12 12.22
N ALA A 21 24.46 14.92 12.04
CA ALA A 21 24.47 16.10 11.18
C ALA A 21 25.42 17.19 11.67
N VAL A 22 25.50 17.40 12.99
CA VAL A 22 26.42 18.39 13.58
C VAL A 22 27.87 17.92 13.46
N ILE A 23 28.15 16.64 13.70
CA ILE A 23 29.52 16.09 13.64
C ILE A 23 30.04 16.03 12.19
N ASN A 24 29.17 15.80 11.21
CA ASN A 24 29.53 15.64 9.79
C ASN A 24 29.11 16.85 8.95
N VAL A 25 29.17 18.06 9.53
CA VAL A 25 28.93 19.32 8.82
C VAL A 25 30.16 19.77 8.01
N ASP A 26 31.05 18.84 7.68
CA ASP A 26 32.20 19.09 6.85
C ASP A 26 31.76 19.44 5.43
N SER A 27 32.32 20.53 4.92
CA SER A 27 32.04 21.01 3.57
C SER A 27 32.81 20.16 2.57
N VAL A 28 32.07 19.56 1.63
CA VAL A 28 32.64 18.82 0.51
C VAL A 28 32.38 19.60 -0.78
N THR A 29 33.37 19.57 -1.67
CA THR A 29 33.22 20.16 -3.00
C THR A 29 32.42 19.21 -3.88
N VAL A 30 31.35 19.71 -4.49
CA VAL A 30 30.50 18.93 -5.40
C VAL A 30 30.43 19.63 -6.74
N ASP A 31 30.73 18.87 -7.79
CA ASP A 31 30.56 19.29 -9.18
C ASP A 31 29.17 18.90 -9.68
N PHE A 32 28.24 19.85 -9.66
CA PHE A 32 26.87 19.70 -10.15
C PHE A 32 26.75 19.83 -11.67
N MET A 33 27.69 19.23 -12.43
CA MET A 33 27.79 19.24 -13.90
C MET A 33 27.95 20.64 -14.57
N PHE A 34 27.36 21.69 -13.99
CA PHE A 34 27.37 23.08 -14.46
C PHE A 34 27.78 24.08 -13.36
N ALA A 35 28.02 23.62 -12.14
CA ALA A 35 28.45 24.47 -11.01
C ALA A 35 29.24 23.65 -10.00
N THR A 36 30.31 24.23 -9.45
CA THR A 36 31.10 23.63 -8.37
C THR A 36 30.85 24.42 -7.09
N THR A 37 30.26 23.77 -6.08
CA THR A 37 29.88 24.43 -4.83
C THR A 37 30.31 23.60 -3.64
N GLN A 38 30.73 24.28 -2.57
CA GLN A 38 30.99 23.67 -1.28
C GLN A 38 29.67 23.55 -0.52
N VAL A 39 29.26 22.32 -0.25
CA VAL A 39 28.04 22.01 0.51
C VAL A 39 28.36 21.02 1.62
N PRO A 40 27.70 21.09 2.78
CA PRO A 40 27.89 20.10 3.84
C PRO A 40 27.52 18.69 3.37
N LEU A 41 28.38 17.69 3.64
CA LEU A 41 28.19 16.31 3.20
C LEU A 41 26.83 15.72 3.64
N ILE A 42 26.38 16.05 4.84
CA ILE A 42 25.10 15.57 5.37
C ILE A 42 23.89 15.99 4.51
N LEU A 43 23.91 17.16 3.88
CA LEU A 43 22.80 17.59 3.03
C LEU A 43 22.67 16.70 1.79
N ILE A 44 23.79 16.24 1.24
CA ILE A 44 23.82 15.32 0.11
C ILE A 44 23.25 13.96 0.53
N ILE A 45 23.68 13.45 1.70
CA ILE A 45 23.20 12.17 2.24
C ILE A 45 21.69 12.23 2.51
N LEU A 46 21.23 13.26 3.22
CA LEU A 46 19.81 13.46 3.51
C LEU A 46 18.98 13.59 2.24
N GLY A 47 19.46 14.37 1.26
CA GLY A 47 18.81 14.51 -0.04
C GLY A 47 18.71 13.16 -0.78
N SER A 48 19.78 12.38 -0.78
CA SER A 48 19.82 11.06 -1.43
C SER A 48 18.89 10.05 -0.75
N VAL A 49 18.89 10.00 0.58
CA VAL A 49 18.00 9.13 1.37
C VAL A 49 16.54 9.54 1.16
N LEU A 50 16.25 10.84 1.18
CA LEU A 50 14.91 11.37 0.91
C LEU A 50 14.45 10.96 -0.50
N MET A 51 15.31 11.12 -1.51
CA MET A 51 15.00 10.74 -2.89
C MET A 51 14.73 9.23 -3.01
N GLY A 52 15.56 8.40 -2.36
CA GLY A 52 15.32 6.96 -2.28
C GLY A 52 13.98 6.62 -1.61
N GLY A 53 13.65 7.30 -0.52
CA GLY A 53 12.37 7.17 0.18
C GLY A 53 11.18 7.56 -0.69
N VAL A 54 11.29 8.64 -1.47
CA VAL A 54 10.27 9.06 -2.44
C VAL A 54 10.07 8.00 -3.52
N ILE A 55 11.15 7.46 -4.09
CA ILE A 55 11.07 6.42 -5.14
C ILE A 55 10.39 5.17 -4.58
N VAL A 56 10.86 4.66 -3.44
CA VAL A 56 10.29 3.47 -2.80
C VAL A 56 8.83 3.70 -2.40
N GLY A 57 8.51 4.88 -1.86
CA GLY A 57 7.16 5.28 -1.50
C GLY A 57 6.22 5.31 -2.71
N ALA A 58 6.67 5.89 -3.83
CA ALA A 58 5.89 5.94 -5.07
C ALA A 58 5.63 4.53 -5.64
N VAL A 59 6.66 3.69 -5.74
CA VAL A 59 6.53 2.30 -6.19
C VAL A 59 5.62 1.50 -5.26
N GLY A 60 5.76 1.68 -3.95
CA GLY A 60 4.92 1.07 -2.93
C GLY A 60 3.45 1.47 -3.09
N MET A 61 3.18 2.76 -3.32
CA MET A 61 1.82 3.27 -3.52
C MET A 61 1.16 2.68 -4.76
N LEU A 62 1.88 2.59 -5.89
CA LEU A 62 1.39 1.95 -7.11
C LEU A 62 1.06 0.47 -6.88
N LYS A 63 1.91 -0.24 -6.13
CA LYS A 63 1.67 -1.65 -5.77
C LYS A 63 0.41 -1.77 -4.91
N VAL A 64 0.29 -0.97 -3.85
CA VAL A 64 -0.89 -0.97 -2.97
C VAL A 64 -2.16 -0.67 -3.76
N TYR A 65 -2.13 0.29 -4.69
CA TYR A 65 -3.28 0.60 -5.54
C TYR A 65 -3.72 -0.60 -6.39
N LYS A 66 -2.80 -1.27 -7.08
CA LYS A 66 -3.10 -2.49 -7.86
C LYS A 66 -3.69 -3.59 -6.99
N LEU A 67 -3.10 -3.83 -5.81
CA LEU A 67 -3.61 -4.81 -4.85
C LEU A 67 -5.03 -4.46 -4.39
N GLN A 68 -5.33 -3.19 -4.13
CA GLN A 68 -6.68 -2.76 -3.77
C GLN A 68 -7.69 -2.99 -4.90
N GLN A 69 -7.30 -2.77 -6.15
CA GLN A 69 -8.16 -3.03 -7.31
C GLN A 69 -8.44 -4.54 -7.47
N GLU A 70 -7.43 -5.38 -7.30
CA GLU A 70 -7.59 -6.83 -7.34
C GLU A 70 -8.48 -7.34 -6.21
N ILE A 71 -8.31 -6.81 -4.98
CA ILE A 71 -9.19 -7.11 -3.85
C ILE A 71 -10.64 -6.75 -4.18
N ARG A 72 -10.90 -5.59 -4.81
CA ARG A 72 -12.25 -5.18 -5.22
C ARG A 72 -12.84 -6.13 -6.27
N ARG A 73 -12.04 -6.52 -7.28
CA ARG A 73 -12.46 -7.47 -8.33
C ARG A 73 -12.81 -8.84 -7.74
N LEU A 74 -11.91 -9.41 -6.93
CA LEU A 74 -12.12 -10.71 -6.28
C LEU A 74 -13.35 -10.70 -5.37
N LYS A 75 -13.57 -9.62 -4.60
CA LYS A 75 -14.77 -9.46 -3.77
C LYS A 75 -16.05 -9.45 -4.60
N LYS A 76 -16.06 -8.79 -5.76
CA LYS A 76 -17.21 -8.74 -6.66
C LYS A 76 -17.54 -10.12 -7.25
N SER A 77 -16.54 -10.86 -7.72
CA SER A 77 -16.74 -12.20 -8.26
C SER A 77 -17.25 -13.21 -7.23
N GLN A 78 -16.86 -13.07 -5.95
CA GLN A 78 -17.44 -13.90 -4.88
C GLN A 78 -18.90 -13.57 -4.57
N GLN A 79 -19.34 -12.33 -4.79
CA GLN A 79 -20.75 -11.95 -4.62
C GLN A 79 -21.61 -12.43 -5.79
N GLU A 80 -21.10 -12.31 -7.03
CA GLU A 80 -21.79 -12.80 -8.23
C GLU A 80 -21.91 -14.34 -8.22
N GLY A 81 -20.87 -15.07 -7.80
CA GLY A 81 -20.93 -16.53 -7.67
C GLY A 81 -21.91 -17.04 -6.61
N ARG A 82 -22.15 -16.27 -5.52
CA ARG A 82 -23.16 -16.62 -4.52
C ARG A 82 -24.60 -16.41 -5.01
N GLN A 83 -24.83 -15.43 -5.90
CA GLN A 83 -26.17 -15.20 -6.48
C GLN A 83 -26.57 -16.29 -7.49
N VAL A 84 -25.60 -16.89 -8.20
CA VAL A 84 -25.88 -17.97 -9.17
C VAL A 84 -26.21 -19.30 -8.47
N SER A 85 -25.72 -19.52 -7.24
CA SER A 85 -26.05 -20.71 -6.44
C SER A 85 -27.42 -20.66 -5.75
N ASP A 86 -28.18 -19.57 -5.90
CA ASP A 86 -29.51 -19.38 -5.30
C ASP A 86 -30.66 -19.57 -6.31
N HIS A 87 -30.40 -20.21 -7.46
CA HIS A 87 -31.47 -20.66 -8.34
C HIS A 87 -32.24 -21.81 -7.67
N PRO A 88 -33.57 -21.70 -7.47
CA PRO A 88 -34.36 -22.81 -6.96
C PRO A 88 -34.34 -23.96 -7.99
N ASP A 89 -34.13 -25.18 -7.50
CA ASP A 89 -34.22 -26.43 -8.26
C ASP A 89 -35.61 -26.50 -8.94
N PRO A 90 -35.71 -26.65 -10.29
CA PRO A 90 -37.00 -26.75 -10.97
C PRO A 90 -37.57 -28.16 -10.74
N LYS A 91 -38.19 -28.39 -9.57
CA LYS A 91 -38.79 -29.69 -9.24
C LYS A 91 -40.25 -29.67 -8.79
N ASP A 92 -40.98 -28.58 -8.98
CA ASP A 92 -42.40 -28.48 -8.57
C ASP A 92 -43.38 -28.19 -9.72
N GLN A 93 -43.32 -28.94 -10.83
CA GLN A 93 -44.38 -28.84 -11.86
C GLN A 93 -44.90 -30.18 -12.42
N THR A 94 -44.55 -31.34 -11.87
CA THR A 94 -44.99 -32.63 -12.45
C THR A 94 -46.01 -33.42 -11.61
N SER A 95 -46.57 -32.88 -10.53
CA SER A 95 -47.47 -33.64 -9.64
C SER A 95 -48.93 -33.15 -9.58
N GLU A 96 -49.33 -32.12 -10.35
CA GLU A 96 -50.69 -31.56 -10.30
C GLU A 96 -51.54 -31.84 -11.55
N ILE A 97 -51.24 -32.90 -12.31
CA ILE A 97 -52.08 -33.36 -13.43
C ILE A 97 -52.23 -34.89 -13.38
N GLU A 98 -52.64 -35.47 -12.25
CA GLU A 98 -53.07 -36.89 -12.25
C GLU A 98 -53.97 -37.24 -11.05
N HIS A 99 -55.08 -36.51 -10.83
CA HIS A 99 -56.25 -37.07 -10.12
C HIS A 99 -57.48 -36.15 -10.27
N SER A 100 -58.01 -36.02 -11.49
CA SER A 100 -59.31 -35.38 -11.71
C SER A 100 -60.22 -36.13 -12.66
N ASP A 101 -59.98 -37.41 -12.94
CA ASP A 101 -60.92 -38.25 -13.70
C ASP A 101 -60.78 -39.70 -13.23
N THR A 102 -61.76 -40.18 -12.48
CA THR A 102 -62.50 -41.44 -12.74
C THR A 102 -63.60 -41.58 -11.69
N ASP A 103 -64.84 -41.54 -12.18
CA ASP A 103 -66.05 -42.12 -11.59
C ASP A 103 -65.89 -43.62 -11.24
#